data_AF-A0A5S3X517-F1
#
_entry.id   AF-A0A5S3X517-F1
#
_cell.length_a   1.000
_cell.length_b   1.000
_cell.length_c   1.000
_cell.angle_alpha   90.00
_cell.angle_beta   90.00
_cell.angle_gamma   90.00
#
_symmetry.space_group_name_H-M   'P 1'
#
loop_
_entity.id
_entity.type
_entity.pdbx_description
1 polymer ?
#
loop_
_entity_poly.entity_id
_entity_poly.type
_entity_poly.pdbx_seq_one_letter_code
_entity_poly.pdbx_strand_id
1 'polypeptide(L)'
;MMQNPLDALHDVLPPEQVSWWPLTPASWAVILIALLIVSVGIWLAVRHWQHNRAKREAIKLSQQHTQDALALHGILKRLTRHYYGSEQAAKPTAQWHKMLNQLTRQQFSEQDLNSLYSSTPTVACSKLLAAIKTFKTKEAVHV
;
A
#
# COMPACT_ATOMS: atom_id res chain seq x y z
N MET A 1 -89.30 -11.02 3.55
CA MET A 1 -88.15 -11.32 4.41
C MET A 1 -87.03 -10.38 4.00
N MET A 2 -86.74 -9.36 4.81
CA MET A 2 -85.70 -8.36 4.49
C MET A 2 -84.34 -9.04 4.67
N GLN A 3 -83.53 -9.07 3.60
CA GLN A 3 -82.18 -9.61 3.68
C GLN A 3 -81.35 -8.74 4.63
N ASN A 4 -80.69 -9.40 5.58
CA ASN A 4 -79.89 -8.74 6.60
C ASN A 4 -78.65 -8.13 5.93
N PRO A 5 -78.43 -6.80 6.01
CA PRO A 5 -77.31 -6.13 5.34
C PRO A 5 -75.92 -6.56 5.87
N LEU A 6 -75.88 -7.33 6.96
CA LEU A 6 -74.66 -7.88 7.54
C LEU A 6 -74.14 -9.12 6.79
N ASP A 7 -74.96 -9.81 6.00
CA ASP A 7 -74.53 -10.96 5.18
C ASP A 7 -73.65 -10.56 3.99
N ALA A 8 -73.57 -9.26 3.67
CA ALA A 8 -72.73 -8.73 2.59
C ALA A 8 -71.32 -8.31 3.05
N LEU A 9 -71.00 -8.45 4.34
CA LEU A 9 -69.67 -8.15 4.87
C LEU A 9 -68.74 -9.33 4.59
N HIS A 10 -68.00 -9.26 3.47
CA HIS A 10 -66.84 -10.13 3.27
C HIS A 10 -65.82 -9.85 4.37
N ASP A 11 -65.40 -10.91 5.06
CA ASP A 11 -64.37 -10.87 6.10
C ASP A 11 -63.11 -10.20 5.52
N VAL A 12 -62.65 -9.11 6.16
CA VAL A 12 -61.49 -8.35 5.70
C VAL A 12 -60.26 -9.21 5.91
N LEU A 13 -59.85 -9.90 4.85
CA LEU A 13 -58.60 -10.65 4.83
C LEU A 13 -57.46 -9.70 5.20
N PRO A 14 -56.71 -9.94 6.30
CA PRO A 14 -55.56 -9.13 6.62
C PRO A 14 -54.57 -9.20 5.44
N PRO A 15 -53.87 -8.10 5.11
CA PRO A 15 -52.90 -8.13 4.02
C PRO A 15 -51.89 -9.22 4.33
N GLU A 16 -51.75 -10.19 3.42
CA GLU A 16 -50.73 -11.22 3.55
C GLU A 16 -49.38 -10.54 3.79
N GLN A 17 -48.72 -11.00 4.85
CA GLN A 17 -47.46 -10.46 5.30
C GLN A 17 -46.47 -10.58 4.14
N VAL A 18 -45.94 -9.44 3.67
CA VAL A 18 -45.01 -9.39 2.53
C VAL A 18 -43.83 -10.28 2.88
N SER A 19 -43.83 -11.48 2.29
CA SER A 19 -42.74 -12.42 2.41
C SER A 19 -41.56 -11.78 1.68
N TRP A 20 -40.50 -11.46 2.42
CA TRP A 20 -39.22 -10.97 1.88
C TRP A 20 -38.46 -12.07 1.08
N TRP A 21 -39.20 -13.06 0.61
CA TRP A 21 -38.82 -14.26 -0.10
C TRP A 21 -39.83 -14.45 -1.25
N PRO A 22 -39.45 -14.84 -2.47
CA PRO A 22 -38.13 -15.24 -2.91
C PRO A 22 -37.37 -14.00 -3.34
N LEU A 23 -36.19 -13.83 -2.77
CA LEU A 23 -35.23 -12.87 -3.26
C LEU A 23 -35.13 -13.04 -4.80
N THR A 24 -35.54 -12.02 -5.56
CA THR A 24 -35.68 -12.15 -7.02
C THR A 24 -34.34 -12.60 -7.61
N PRO A 25 -34.32 -13.41 -8.70
CA PRO A 25 -33.07 -13.89 -9.31
C PRO A 25 -32.05 -12.78 -9.58
N ALA A 26 -32.51 -11.55 -9.85
CA ALA A 26 -31.68 -10.37 -10.05
C ALA A 26 -30.87 -9.96 -8.80
N SER A 27 -31.37 -10.17 -7.59
CA SER A 27 -30.65 -9.85 -6.35
C SER A 27 -29.42 -10.75 -6.12
N TRP A 28 -29.43 -11.99 -6.64
CA TRP A 28 -28.24 -12.84 -6.61
C TRP A 28 -27.10 -12.26 -7.45
N ALA A 29 -27.42 -11.63 -8.59
CA ALA A 29 -26.43 -10.91 -9.38
C ALA A 29 -25.82 -9.74 -8.59
N VAL A 30 -26.63 -8.99 -7.84
CA VAL A 30 -26.14 -7.91 -6.97
C VAL A 30 -25.21 -8.44 -5.88
N ILE A 31 -25.56 -9.56 -5.23
CA ILE A 31 -24.71 -10.20 -4.21
C ILE A 31 -23.38 -10.65 -4.82
N LEU A 32 -23.41 -11.29 -6.00
CA LEU A 32 -22.20 -11.72 -6.70
C LEU A 32 -21.30 -10.54 -7.06
N ILE A 33 -21.88 -9.45 -7.57
CA ILE A 33 -21.13 -8.23 -7.89
C ILE A 33 -20.52 -7.63 -6.62
N ALA A 34 -21.28 -7.55 -5.53
CA ALA A 34 -20.79 -7.04 -4.25
C ALA A 34 -19.62 -7.89 -3.73
N LEU A 35 -19.72 -9.22 -3.79
CA LEU A 35 -18.64 -10.12 -3.41
C LEU A 35 -17.41 -9.93 -4.29
N LEU A 36 -17.59 -9.74 -5.60
CA LEU A 36 -16.49 -9.51 -6.53
C LEU A 36 -15.76 -8.21 -6.19
N ILE A 37 -16.48 -7.11 -5.96
CA ILE A 37 -15.91 -5.82 -5.55
C ILE A 37 -15.11 -5.98 -4.24
N VAL A 38 -15.68 -6.66 -3.24
CA VAL A 38 -15.01 -6.91 -1.96
C VAL A 38 -13.74 -7.73 -2.16
N SER A 39 -13.80 -8.79 -2.96
CA SER A 39 -12.64 -9.66 -3.23
C SER A 39 -11.51 -8.91 -3.92
N VAL A 40 -11.81 -8.07 -4.91
CA VAL A 40 -10.84 -7.22 -5.61
C VAL A 40 -10.27 -6.17 -4.67
N GLY A 41 -11.11 -5.56 -3.84
CA GLY A 41 -10.68 -4.61 -2.81
C GLY A 41 -9.69 -5.23 -1.83
N ILE A 42 -9.99 -6.44 -1.32
CA ILE A 42 -9.09 -7.19 -0.43
C ILE A 42 -7.80 -7.54 -1.16
N TRP A 43 -7.87 -8.04 -2.39
CA TRP A 43 -6.69 -8.41 -3.17
C TRP A 43 -5.75 -7.22 -3.40
N LEU A 44 -6.30 -6.07 -3.80
CA LEU A 44 -5.54 -4.83 -3.96
C LEU A 44 -4.95 -4.35 -2.64
N ALA A 45 -5.72 -4.39 -1.55
CA ALA A 45 -5.25 -4.00 -0.22
C ALA A 45 -4.07 -4.89 0.22
N VAL A 46 -4.19 -6.21 0.08
CA VAL A 46 -3.13 -7.17 0.40
C VAL A 46 -1.90 -6.94 -0.47
N ARG A 47 -2.07 -6.74 -1.78
CA ARG A 47 -0.98 -6.41 -2.72
C ARG A 47 -0.25 -5.14 -2.29
N HIS A 48 -0.99 -4.09 -1.94
CA HIS A 48 -0.43 -2.84 -1.43
C HIS A 48 0.29 -3.03 -0.10
N TRP A 49 -0.27 -3.85 0.79
CA TRP A 49 0.33 -4.12 2.09
C TRP A 49 1.66 -4.85 1.95
N GLN A 50 1.68 -5.92 1.13
CA GLN A 50 2.89 -6.68 0.83
C GLN A 50 3.99 -5.80 0.23
N HIS A 51 3.63 -4.94 -0.73
CA HIS A 51 4.58 -4.00 -1.34
C HIS A 51 5.18 -3.03 -0.30
N ASN A 52 4.43 -2.64 0.72
CA ASN A 52 4.92 -1.75 1.78
C ASN A 52 5.68 -2.48 2.91
N ARG A 53 5.67 -3.81 2.96
CA ARG A 53 6.36 -4.58 4.02
C ARG A 53 7.87 -4.32 4.01
N ALA A 54 8.50 -4.36 2.84
CA ALA A 54 9.95 -4.13 2.74
C ALA A 54 10.36 -2.73 3.23
N LYS A 55 9.57 -1.68 2.89
CA LYS A 55 9.80 -0.33 3.43
C LYS A 55 9.64 -0.27 4.95
N ARG A 56 8.61 -0.93 5.51
CA ARG A 56 8.40 -0.98 6.97
C ARG A 56 9.56 -1.66 7.69
N GLU A 57 10.03 -2.78 7.17
CA GLU A 57 11.18 -3.50 7.71
C GLU A 57 12.46 -2.66 7.61
N ALA A 58 12.70 -2.00 6.49
CA ALA A 58 13.84 -1.10 6.33
C ALA A 58 13.81 0.08 7.32
N ILE A 59 12.64 0.68 7.58
CA ILE A 59 12.50 1.73 8.60
C ILE A 59 12.82 1.17 9.99
N LYS A 60 12.30 -0.01 10.34
CA LYS A 60 12.59 -0.66 11.62
C LYS A 60 14.08 -0.95 11.79
N LEU A 61 14.73 -1.53 10.77
CA LEU A 61 16.18 -1.77 10.78
C LEU A 61 16.98 -0.48 10.89
N SER A 62 16.54 0.59 10.22
CA SER A 62 17.22 1.88 10.27
C SER A 62 17.23 2.49 11.67
N GLN A 63 16.16 2.29 12.45
CA GLN A 63 16.09 2.76 13.84
C GLN A 63 17.10 2.03 14.73
N GLN A 64 17.39 0.75 14.45
CA GLN A 64 18.37 -0.04 15.22
C GLN A 64 19.81 0.39 14.92
N HIS A 65 20.09 0.90 13.71
CA HIS A 65 21.43 1.30 13.27
C HIS A 65 21.58 2.83 13.12
N THR A 66 20.97 3.60 14.02
CA THR A 66 20.91 5.07 13.94
C THR A 66 22.30 5.74 13.95
N GLN A 67 23.31 5.11 14.54
CA GLN A 67 24.68 5.64 14.64
C GLN A 67 25.61 5.16 13.51
N ASP A 68 25.16 4.23 12.67
CA ASP A 68 26.00 3.57 11.68
C ASP A 68 25.61 3.98 10.25
N ALA A 69 26.33 4.96 9.70
CA ALA A 69 26.04 5.53 8.40
C ALA A 69 26.15 4.51 7.25
N LEU A 70 27.09 3.56 7.36
CA LEU A 70 27.31 2.54 6.34
C LEU A 70 26.16 1.51 6.34
N ALA A 71 25.69 1.10 7.53
CA ALA A 71 24.52 0.24 7.65
C ALA A 71 23.26 0.89 7.05
N LEU A 72 23.04 2.19 7.31
CA LEU A 72 21.92 2.95 6.73
C LEU A 72 22.00 3.03 5.20
N HIS A 73 23.19 3.26 4.64
CA HIS A 73 23.40 3.25 3.19
C HIS A 73 23.15 1.86 2.59
N GLY A 74 23.58 0.79 3.27
CA GLY A 74 23.28 -0.58 2.88
C GLY A 74 21.78 -0.90 2.86
N ILE A 75 20.99 -0.32 3.77
CA ILE A 75 19.53 -0.44 3.76
C ILE A 75 18.93 0.24 2.51
N LEU A 76 19.39 1.43 2.14
CA LEU A 76 18.96 2.12 0.92
C LEU A 76 19.26 1.33 -0.35
N LYS A 77 20.46 0.73 -0.45
CA LYS A 77 20.79 -0.17 -1.57
C LYS A 77 19.89 -1.39 -1.61
N ARG A 78 19.59 -2.02 -0.47
CA ARG A 78 18.66 -3.15 -0.38
C ARG A 78 17.24 -2.76 -0.80
N LEU A 79 16.75 -1.61 -0.36
CA LEU A 79 15.45 -1.07 -0.78
C LEU A 79 15.40 -0.88 -2.30
N THR A 80 16.43 -0.25 -2.85
CA THR A 80 16.51 -0.01 -4.29
C THR A 80 16.55 -1.32 -5.07
N ARG A 81 17.32 -2.31 -4.61
CA ARG A 81 17.34 -3.65 -5.21
C ARG A 81 15.98 -4.34 -5.18
N HIS A 82 15.24 -4.22 -4.09
CA HIS A 82 13.93 -4.85 -3.92
C HIS A 82 12.86 -4.23 -4.82
N TYR A 83 12.83 -2.90 -4.96
CA TYR A 83 11.80 -2.18 -5.72
C TYR A 83 12.14 -1.95 -7.19
N TYR A 84 13.42 -1.74 -7.52
CA TYR A 84 13.90 -1.32 -8.83
C TYR A 84 14.87 -2.32 -9.50
N GLY A 85 15.19 -3.43 -8.83
CA GLY A 85 16.06 -4.48 -9.37
C GLY A 85 17.55 -4.32 -9.04
N SER A 86 18.33 -5.39 -9.24
CA SER A 86 19.76 -5.44 -8.91
C SER A 86 20.61 -4.49 -9.75
N GLU A 87 20.29 -4.32 -11.03
CA GLU A 87 21.01 -3.45 -11.96
C GLU A 87 21.09 -2.02 -11.44
N GLN A 88 19.98 -1.52 -10.90
CA GLN A 88 19.87 -0.16 -10.39
C GLN A 88 20.64 0.04 -9.08
N ALA A 89 20.72 -0.99 -8.24
CA ALA A 89 21.47 -0.94 -6.98
C ALA A 89 23.00 -1.10 -7.18
N ALA A 90 23.42 -1.67 -8.30
CA ALA A 90 24.82 -1.90 -8.66
C ALA A 90 25.46 -0.72 -9.41
N LYS A 91 24.72 0.37 -9.67
CA LYS A 91 25.24 1.53 -10.38
C LYS A 91 26.45 2.18 -9.68
N PRO A 92 27.40 2.76 -10.45
CA PRO A 92 28.52 3.52 -9.90
C PRO A 92 28.05 4.70 -9.02
N THR A 93 28.89 5.13 -8.07
CA THR A 93 28.54 6.19 -7.11
C THR A 93 28.05 7.49 -7.78
N ALA A 94 28.64 7.86 -8.92
CA ALA A 94 28.25 9.02 -9.72
C ALA A 94 26.81 8.96 -10.27
N GLN A 95 26.28 7.76 -10.58
CA GLN A 95 24.88 7.60 -10.99
C GLN A 95 23.97 7.33 -9.78
N TRP A 96 24.51 6.64 -8.77
CA TRP A 96 23.79 6.30 -7.55
C TRP A 96 23.29 7.54 -6.78
N HIS A 97 24.10 8.59 -6.63
CA HIS A 97 23.64 9.80 -5.91
C HIS A 97 22.47 10.49 -6.63
N LYS A 98 22.50 10.56 -7.97
CA LYS A 98 21.41 11.13 -8.77
C LYS A 98 20.11 10.34 -8.58
N MET A 99 20.23 9.01 -8.63
CA MET A 99 19.10 8.13 -8.40
C MET A 99 18.56 8.25 -6.97
N LEU A 100 19.44 8.33 -5.97
CA LEU A 100 19.05 8.52 -4.57
C LEU A 100 18.31 9.86 -4.37
N ASN A 101 18.72 10.92 -5.07
CA ASN A 101 18.07 12.24 -5.01
C ASN A 101 16.71 12.25 -5.71
N GLN A 102 16.50 11.39 -6.71
CA GLN A 102 15.20 11.20 -7.33
C GLN A 102 14.26 10.44 -6.38
N LEU A 103 14.74 9.29 -5.89
CA LEU A 103 14.00 8.35 -5.05
C LEU A 103 13.70 8.86 -3.63
N THR A 104 14.45 9.84 -3.15
CA THR A 104 14.31 10.40 -1.81
C THR A 104 14.09 11.90 -1.89
N ARG A 105 13.55 12.51 -0.82
CA ARG A 105 13.43 13.97 -0.76
C ARG A 105 14.72 14.64 -0.27
N GLN A 106 15.83 13.93 -0.26
CA GLN A 106 17.11 14.41 0.26
C GLN A 106 18.10 14.55 -0.89
N GLN A 107 19.01 15.54 -0.77
CA GLN A 107 20.03 15.80 -1.77
C GLN A 107 21.38 15.32 -1.25
N PHE A 108 21.93 14.29 -1.87
CA PHE A 108 23.25 13.74 -1.63
C PHE A 108 24.20 14.19 -2.73
N SER A 109 25.40 14.62 -2.32
CA SER A 109 26.53 14.83 -3.22
C SER A 109 27.26 13.51 -3.48
N GLU A 110 28.06 13.45 -4.54
CA GLU A 110 28.94 12.31 -4.77
C GLU A 110 30.02 12.19 -3.67
N GLN A 111 30.53 13.33 -3.20
CA GLN A 111 31.53 13.39 -2.13
C GLN A 111 30.97 12.86 -0.80
N ASP A 112 29.71 13.19 -0.48
CA ASP A 112 28.98 12.65 0.67
C ASP A 112 29.01 11.12 0.64
N LEU A 113 28.66 10.52 -0.50
CA LEU A 113 28.58 9.06 -0.61
C LEU A 113 29.94 8.37 -0.63
N ASN A 114 30.96 9.01 -1.19
CA ASN A 114 32.33 8.51 -1.13
C ASN A 114 32.88 8.53 0.30
N SER A 115 32.52 9.54 1.12
CA SER A 115 32.94 9.62 2.52
C SER A 115 32.44 8.46 3.37
N LEU A 116 31.32 7.83 3.00
CA LEU A 116 30.74 6.70 3.74
C LEU A 116 31.65 5.46 3.77
N TYR A 117 32.57 5.36 2.80
CA TYR A 117 33.56 4.29 2.74
C TYR A 117 34.90 4.67 3.38
N SER A 118 35.02 5.92 3.85
CA SER A 118 36.18 6.39 4.61
C SER A 118 35.97 6.16 6.11
N SER A 119 37.05 6.23 6.89
CA SER A 119 37.03 6.00 8.34
C SER A 119 36.21 7.05 9.12
N THR A 120 35.89 8.20 8.52
CA THR A 120 35.10 9.28 9.13
C THR A 120 34.02 9.74 8.15
N PRO A 121 32.78 9.23 8.23
CA PRO A 121 31.70 9.65 7.36
C PRO A 121 31.33 11.12 7.65
N THR A 122 31.34 11.98 6.62
CA THR A 122 30.88 13.38 6.76
C THR A 122 29.36 13.50 6.67
N VAL A 123 28.67 12.46 6.18
CA VAL A 123 27.21 12.43 6.04
C VAL A 123 26.54 12.20 7.38
N ALA A 124 25.63 13.10 7.75
CA ALA A 124 24.83 12.92 8.95
C ALA A 124 23.92 11.69 8.85
N CYS A 125 23.96 10.80 9.84
CA CYS A 125 23.07 9.63 9.92
C CYS A 125 21.58 10.03 9.90
N SER A 126 21.24 11.21 10.43
CA SER A 126 19.89 11.78 10.39
C SER A 126 19.39 12.01 8.95
N LYS A 127 20.27 12.45 8.05
CA LYS A 127 19.97 12.65 6.62
C LYS A 127 19.67 11.32 5.93
N LEU A 128 20.44 10.28 6.23
CA LEU A 128 20.19 8.91 5.72
C LEU A 128 18.89 8.32 6.28
N LEU A 129 18.60 8.54 7.56
CA LEU A 129 17.32 8.13 8.16
C LEU A 129 16.13 8.83 7.51
N ALA A 130 16.24 10.15 7.24
CA ALA A 130 15.21 10.90 6.52
C ALA A 130 15.03 10.38 5.10
N ALA A 131 16.11 10.00 4.43
CA ALA A 131 16.07 9.38 3.10
C ALA A 131 15.33 8.04 3.09
N ILE A 132 15.58 7.16 4.07
CA ILE A 132 14.87 5.87 4.21
C ILE A 132 13.36 6.09 4.44
N LYS A 133 12.99 7.06 5.30
CA LYS A 133 11.59 7.41 5.56
C LYS A 133 10.87 7.97 4.33
N THR A 134 11.54 8.87 3.60
CA THR A 134 10.99 9.56 2.43
C THR A 134 11.13 8.79 1.12
N PHE A 135 11.71 7.59 1.14
CA PHE A 135 11.93 6.76 -0.03
C PHE A 135 10.62 6.49 -0.79
N LYS A 136 10.62 6.80 -2.08
CA LYS A 136 9.50 6.60 -3.01
C LYS A 136 9.60 5.20 -3.63
N THR A 137 8.57 4.38 -3.43
CA THR A 137 8.52 2.99 -3.91
C THR A 137 7.82 2.82 -5.25
N LYS A 138 7.13 3.86 -5.73
CA LYS A 138 6.32 3.85 -6.96
C LYS A 138 6.79 4.87 -8.00
N GLU A 139 8.02 5.38 -7.87
CA GLU A 139 8.51 6.37 -8.82
C GLU A 139 8.92 5.67 -10.12
N ALA A 140 8.57 6.23 -11.27
CA ALA A 140 9.04 5.70 -12.55
C ALA A 140 10.53 6.02 -12.67
N VAL A 141 11.37 5.04 -12.35
CA VAL A 141 12.79 5.10 -12.73
C VAL A 141 12.82 4.67 -14.19
N HIS A 142 12.97 5.64 -15.08
CA HIS A 142 13.24 5.36 -16.49
C HIS A 142 14.57 4.59 -16.57
N VAL A 143 14.46 3.32 -16.94
CA VAL A 143 15.57 2.43 -17.29
C VAL A 143 16.16 2.88 -18.62
#